data_AF-A0A1Z8ACC4-F1
#
_entry.id   AF-A0A1Z8ACC4-F1
#
_cell.length_a   1.000
_cell.length_b   1.000
_cell.length_c   1.000
_cell.angle_alpha   90.00
_cell.angle_beta   90.00
_cell.angle_gamma   90.00
#
_symmetry.space_group_name_H-M   'P 1'
#
loop_
_entity.id
_entity.type
_entity.pdbx_description
1 polymer ?
#
loop_
_entity_poly.entity_id
_entity_poly.type
_entity_poly.pdbx_seq_one_letter_code
_entity_poly.pdbx_strand_id
1 'polypeptide(L)'
;MTTQYFGDWRNVPATLWRWANFSPEEIACRGDGAIRIDEDALDKLQALREKLGVPLIVHSAYRSPEYNLQVGGAEHSMHLQGAAFDISMANHDPDAFEVAARDVGFTGFGFYPRQNFMHIDMGRARQWGDPFPPRATRSGRTTRFAEEPPRLRNSLNESRTMKGGGAAGVATFRAAGVEVVQDALADTQSAIQPLIPYLDTLRWVFIAAALIGIGITIYARWDDWRKGRR
;
A
#
# COMPACT_ATOMS: atom_id res chain seq x y z
N MET A 1 -14.30 -14.29 -19.88
CA MET A 1 -13.34 -13.64 -18.97
C MET A 1 -12.71 -14.73 -18.13
N THR A 2 -11.39 -14.79 -18.08
CA THR A 2 -10.68 -15.77 -17.25
C THR A 2 -10.47 -15.13 -15.89
N THR A 3 -11.06 -15.72 -14.86
CA THR A 3 -10.92 -15.24 -13.48
C THR A 3 -10.19 -16.29 -12.67
N GLN A 4 -9.11 -15.90 -11.99
CA GLN A 4 -8.33 -16.79 -11.12
C GLN A 4 -8.33 -16.25 -9.69
N TYR A 5 -8.28 -17.15 -8.70
CA TYR A 5 -8.30 -16.78 -7.29
C TYR A 5 -7.15 -17.44 -6.54
N PHE A 6 -6.50 -16.68 -5.67
CA PHE A 6 -5.47 -17.14 -4.76
C PHE A 6 -5.78 -16.59 -3.36
N GLY A 7 -5.68 -17.45 -2.33
CA GLY A 7 -5.93 -17.05 -0.94
C GLY A 7 -4.86 -16.11 -0.36
N ASP A 8 -3.70 -16.01 -1.00
CA ASP A 8 -2.65 -15.03 -0.70
C ASP A 8 -1.96 -14.66 -2.02
N TRP A 9 -1.75 -13.38 -2.27
CA TRP A 9 -1.09 -12.85 -3.46
C TRP A 9 0.33 -13.38 -3.68
N ARG A 10 1.02 -13.81 -2.61
CA ARG A 10 2.36 -14.42 -2.69
C ARG A 10 2.36 -15.75 -3.43
N ASN A 11 1.20 -16.39 -3.53
CA ASN A 11 1.03 -17.66 -4.23
C ASN A 11 0.74 -17.48 -5.73
N VAL A 12 0.65 -16.24 -6.23
CA VAL A 12 0.49 -15.98 -7.66
C VAL A 12 1.78 -16.37 -8.39
N PRO A 13 1.74 -17.34 -9.33
CA PRO A 13 2.93 -17.72 -10.08
C PRO A 13 3.48 -16.54 -10.88
N ALA A 14 4.79 -16.33 -10.84
CA ALA A 14 5.42 -15.25 -11.61
C ALA A 14 5.18 -15.38 -13.13
N THR A 15 4.99 -16.62 -13.63
CA THR A 15 4.65 -16.90 -15.03
C THR A 15 3.24 -16.47 -15.42
N LEU A 16 2.34 -16.30 -14.44
CA LEU A 16 0.97 -15.84 -14.66
C LEU A 16 0.89 -14.30 -14.75
N TRP A 17 1.77 -13.61 -14.03
CA TRP A 17 1.68 -12.16 -13.87
C TRP A 17 2.31 -11.40 -15.05
N ARG A 18 1.47 -10.83 -15.92
CA ARG A 18 1.91 -10.12 -17.14
C ARG A 18 1.84 -8.58 -17.07
N TRP A 19 1.15 -8.01 -16.09
CA TRP A 19 0.93 -6.57 -15.99
C TRP A 19 2.13 -5.87 -15.35
N ALA A 20 3.06 -5.40 -16.18
CA ALA A 20 4.37 -4.93 -15.74
C ALA A 20 4.35 -3.71 -14.81
N ASN A 21 3.28 -2.91 -14.84
CA ASN A 21 3.17 -1.71 -14.01
C ASN A 21 2.52 -1.96 -12.65
N PHE A 22 2.04 -3.18 -12.39
CA PHE A 22 1.38 -3.55 -11.14
C PHE A 22 2.07 -4.78 -10.55
N SER A 23 1.99 -4.90 -9.23
CA SER A 23 2.36 -6.12 -8.51
C SER A 23 1.10 -6.85 -8.04
N PRO A 24 1.17 -8.17 -7.79
CA PRO A 24 0.07 -8.90 -7.16
C PRO A 24 -0.37 -8.28 -5.83
N GLU A 25 0.57 -7.79 -5.03
CA GLU A 25 0.29 -7.14 -3.73
C GLU A 25 -0.57 -5.87 -3.90
N GLU A 26 -0.29 -5.03 -4.89
CA GLU A 26 -1.08 -3.82 -5.17
C GLU A 26 -2.54 -4.12 -5.56
N ILE A 27 -2.80 -5.31 -6.11
CA ILE A 27 -4.12 -5.75 -6.58
C ILE A 27 -4.85 -6.60 -5.54
N ALA A 28 -4.13 -7.13 -4.57
CA ALA A 28 -4.67 -7.97 -3.51
C ALA A 28 -5.64 -7.22 -2.59
N CYS A 29 -6.50 -7.98 -1.94
CA CYS A 29 -7.35 -7.51 -0.87
C CYS A 29 -6.50 -7.05 0.31
N ARG A 30 -6.73 -5.82 0.77
CA ARG A 30 -5.99 -5.22 1.90
C ARG A 30 -6.31 -5.86 3.26
N GLY A 31 -7.45 -6.57 3.35
CA GLY A 31 -7.87 -7.21 4.60
C GLY A 31 -7.13 -8.51 4.90
N ASP A 32 -7.04 -9.39 3.90
CA ASP A 32 -6.58 -10.77 4.07
C ASP A 32 -5.47 -11.17 3.10
N GLY A 33 -5.09 -10.31 2.15
CA GLY A 33 -4.06 -10.59 1.14
C GLY A 33 -4.53 -11.51 0.02
N ALA A 34 -5.79 -11.95 0.02
CA ALA A 34 -6.34 -12.75 -1.06
C ALA A 34 -6.39 -11.92 -2.35
N ILE A 35 -6.29 -12.57 -3.51
CA ILE A 35 -6.35 -11.89 -4.80
C ILE A 35 -7.27 -12.65 -5.75
N ARG A 36 -8.10 -11.89 -6.47
CA ARG A 36 -8.84 -12.36 -7.62
C ARG A 36 -8.36 -11.58 -8.84
N ILE A 37 -7.88 -12.33 -9.83
CA ILE A 37 -7.34 -11.81 -11.08
C ILE A 37 -8.43 -11.89 -12.13
N ASP A 38 -9.02 -10.75 -12.48
CA ASP A 38 -9.79 -10.61 -13.71
C ASP A 38 -8.86 -10.07 -14.80
N GLU A 39 -8.61 -10.91 -15.79
CA GLU A 39 -7.62 -10.60 -16.82
C GLU A 39 -8.00 -9.40 -17.68
N ASP A 40 -9.28 -9.24 -18.03
CA ASP A 40 -9.74 -8.15 -18.89
C ASP A 40 -9.71 -6.81 -18.14
N ALA A 41 -10.09 -6.81 -16.86
CA ALA A 41 -10.02 -5.63 -16.02
C ALA A 41 -8.57 -5.16 -15.80
N LEU A 42 -7.63 -6.09 -15.57
CA LEU A 42 -6.22 -5.74 -15.41
C LEU A 42 -5.54 -5.32 -16.72
N ASP A 43 -5.92 -5.92 -17.86
CA ASP A 43 -5.45 -5.49 -19.18
C ASP A 43 -5.85 -4.02 -19.43
N LYS A 44 -7.06 -3.62 -19.05
CA LYS A 44 -7.52 -2.22 -19.13
C LYS A 44 -6.83 -1.31 -18.13
N LEU A 45 -6.59 -1.77 -16.91
CA LEU A 45 -5.84 -1.00 -15.92
C LEU A 45 -4.39 -0.75 -16.37
N GLN A 46 -3.76 -1.74 -16.99
CA GLN A 46 -2.44 -1.63 -17.61
C GLN A 46 -2.43 -0.63 -18.77
N ALA A 47 -3.41 -0.71 -19.68
CA ALA A 47 -3.57 0.25 -20.76
C ALA A 47 -3.81 1.68 -20.24
N LEU A 48 -4.61 1.84 -19.17
CA LEU A 48 -4.85 3.13 -18.54
C LEU A 48 -3.54 3.74 -18.00
N ARG A 49 -2.77 2.93 -17.27
CA ARG A 49 -1.48 3.32 -16.72
C ARG A 49 -0.49 3.74 -17.80
N GLU A 50 -0.43 3.01 -18.92
CA GLU A 50 0.42 3.35 -20.06
C GLU A 50 -0.04 4.64 -20.75
N LYS A 51 -1.35 4.80 -20.99
CA LYS A 51 -1.94 5.98 -21.63
C LYS A 51 -1.71 7.26 -20.83
N LEU A 52 -1.80 7.19 -19.50
CA LEU A 52 -1.58 8.35 -18.62
C LEU A 52 -0.11 8.67 -18.41
N GLY A 53 0.81 7.73 -18.61
CA GLY A 53 2.25 7.93 -18.42
C GLY A 53 2.70 8.17 -16.97
N VAL A 54 1.77 8.20 -16.02
CA VAL A 54 1.99 8.50 -14.60
C VAL A 54 1.50 7.32 -13.72
N PRO A 55 2.17 6.98 -12.60
CA PRO A 55 1.78 5.90 -11.69
C PRO A 55 0.29 5.92 -11.34
N LEU A 56 -0.39 4.76 -11.28
CA LEU A 56 -1.72 4.69 -10.69
C LEU A 56 -1.58 4.29 -9.22
N ILE A 57 -1.98 5.18 -8.31
CA ILE A 57 -1.96 4.86 -6.87
C ILE A 57 -3.26 4.10 -6.52
N VAL A 58 -3.16 2.77 -6.45
CA VAL A 58 -4.31 1.89 -6.18
C VAL A 58 -4.65 1.88 -4.69
N HIS A 59 -5.77 2.49 -4.32
CA HIS A 59 -6.31 2.44 -2.96
C HIS A 59 -6.96 1.09 -2.67
N SER A 60 -7.67 0.51 -3.63
CA SER A 60 -8.33 -0.79 -3.49
C SER A 60 -8.55 -1.42 -4.86
N ALA A 61 -8.44 -2.75 -4.94
CA ALA A 61 -8.69 -3.52 -6.14
C ALA A 61 -9.62 -4.69 -5.80
N TYR A 62 -9.13 -5.94 -5.68
CA TYR A 62 -9.98 -7.00 -5.17
C TYR A 62 -10.34 -6.76 -3.70
N ARG A 63 -11.56 -7.13 -3.31
CA ARG A 63 -11.99 -7.23 -1.90
C ARG A 63 -12.59 -8.61 -1.67
N SER A 64 -12.17 -9.29 -0.61
CA SER A 64 -12.89 -10.48 -0.15
C SER A 64 -14.29 -10.10 0.34
N PRO A 65 -15.26 -11.03 0.36
CA PRO A 65 -16.60 -10.77 0.88
C PRO A 65 -16.59 -10.17 2.29
N GLU A 66 -15.75 -10.70 3.17
CA GLU A 66 -15.60 -10.26 4.56
C GLU A 66 -15.06 -8.83 4.63
N TYR A 67 -13.99 -8.54 3.89
CA TYR A 67 -13.41 -7.20 3.87
C TYR A 67 -14.34 -6.18 3.20
N ASN A 68 -15.05 -6.57 2.14
CA ASN A 68 -16.04 -5.72 1.49
C ASN A 68 -17.16 -5.33 2.45
N LEU A 69 -17.66 -6.27 3.24
CA LEU A 69 -18.65 -5.98 4.30
C LEU A 69 -18.07 -5.05 5.36
N GLN A 70 -16.83 -5.31 5.82
CA GLN A 70 -16.16 -4.50 6.84
C GLN A 70 -16.02 -3.02 6.43
N VAL A 71 -15.74 -2.74 5.16
CA VAL A 71 -15.61 -1.37 4.65
C VAL A 71 -16.94 -0.77 4.16
N GLY A 72 -18.07 -1.44 4.39
CA GLY A 72 -19.39 -0.97 3.98
C GLY A 72 -19.62 -0.99 2.46
N GLY A 73 -18.95 -1.90 1.75
CA GLY A 73 -19.11 -2.08 0.31
C GLY A 73 -20.47 -2.67 -0.08
N ALA A 74 -20.88 -2.43 -1.33
CA ALA A 74 -22.14 -2.96 -1.86
C ALA A 74 -22.11 -4.50 -1.98
N GLU A 75 -23.27 -5.13 -1.82
CA GLU A 75 -23.45 -6.60 -1.92
C GLU A 75 -23.01 -7.16 -3.29
N HIS A 76 -23.28 -6.43 -4.36
CA HIS A 76 -22.88 -6.78 -5.72
C HIS A 76 -21.74 -5.90 -6.24
N SER A 77 -20.79 -5.56 -5.35
CA SER A 77 -19.62 -4.76 -5.68
C SER A 77 -18.74 -5.44 -6.73
N MET A 78 -18.29 -4.69 -7.73
CA MET A 78 -17.33 -5.19 -8.74
C MET A 78 -15.94 -5.47 -8.14
N HIS A 79 -15.63 -4.94 -6.95
CA HIS A 79 -14.42 -5.32 -6.21
C HIS A 79 -14.40 -6.81 -5.82
N LEU A 80 -15.57 -7.41 -5.56
CA LEU A 80 -15.70 -8.85 -5.25
C LEU A 80 -15.35 -9.73 -6.47
N GLN A 81 -15.38 -9.16 -7.66
CA GLN A 81 -15.10 -9.85 -8.91
C GLN A 81 -13.65 -9.64 -9.37
N GLY A 82 -12.88 -8.79 -8.69
CA GLY A 82 -11.54 -8.38 -9.13
C GLY A 82 -11.56 -7.43 -10.33
N ALA A 83 -12.71 -6.80 -10.60
CA ALA A 83 -12.98 -6.00 -11.79
C ALA A 83 -13.33 -4.54 -11.48
N ALA A 84 -12.83 -4.04 -10.34
CA ALA A 84 -12.94 -2.64 -9.93
C ALA A 84 -11.67 -2.16 -9.24
N PHE A 85 -11.39 -0.87 -9.40
CA PHE A 85 -10.20 -0.22 -8.87
C PHE A 85 -10.57 1.17 -8.31
N ASP A 86 -10.17 1.43 -7.07
CA ASP A 86 -10.21 2.76 -6.48
C ASP A 86 -8.84 3.40 -6.68
N ILE A 87 -8.75 4.44 -7.51
CA ILE A 87 -7.48 5.09 -7.87
C ILE A 87 -7.41 6.48 -7.25
N SER A 88 -6.30 6.80 -6.59
CA SER A 88 -6.06 8.12 -6.01
C SER A 88 -6.04 9.21 -7.08
N MET A 89 -6.68 10.35 -6.82
CA MET A 89 -6.59 11.54 -7.64
C MET A 89 -5.50 12.51 -7.14
N ALA A 90 -4.65 12.05 -6.21
CA ALA A 90 -3.51 12.84 -5.69
C ALA A 90 -2.49 13.17 -6.78
N ASN A 91 -2.30 12.24 -7.72
CA ASN A 91 -1.35 12.34 -8.81
C ASN A 91 -1.99 12.29 -10.20
N HIS A 92 -3.27 12.66 -10.30
CA HIS A 92 -3.97 12.81 -11.57
C HIS A 92 -4.85 14.05 -11.56
N ASP A 93 -5.10 14.59 -12.76
CA ASP A 93 -6.23 15.48 -13.01
C ASP A 93 -7.49 14.62 -13.18
N PRO A 94 -8.55 14.81 -12.37
CA PRO A 94 -9.73 13.93 -12.39
C PRO A 94 -10.43 13.87 -13.75
N ASP A 95 -10.55 15.00 -14.46
CA ASP A 95 -11.24 15.08 -15.74
C ASP A 95 -10.46 14.31 -16.82
N ALA A 96 -9.14 14.56 -16.90
CA ALA A 96 -8.27 13.85 -17.84
C ALA A 96 -8.19 12.34 -17.52
N PHE A 97 -8.20 11.98 -16.23
CA PHE A 97 -8.21 10.59 -15.79
C PHE A 97 -9.50 9.87 -16.23
N GLU A 98 -10.66 10.49 -16.00
CA GLU A 98 -11.96 9.91 -16.38
C GLU A 98 -12.03 9.65 -17.89
N VAL A 99 -11.64 10.63 -18.71
CA VAL A 99 -11.61 10.49 -20.18
C VAL A 99 -10.69 9.34 -20.57
N ALA A 100 -9.49 9.25 -20.00
CA ALA A 100 -8.57 8.17 -20.30
C ALA A 100 -9.09 6.79 -19.87
N ALA A 101 -9.77 6.70 -18.73
CA ALA A 101 -10.37 5.47 -18.22
C ALA A 101 -11.54 4.99 -19.11
N ARG A 102 -12.38 5.92 -19.59
CA ARG A 102 -13.43 5.62 -20.57
C ARG A 102 -12.85 5.11 -21.89
N ASP A 103 -11.80 5.75 -22.40
CA ASP A 103 -11.13 5.37 -23.64
C ASP A 103 -10.60 3.93 -23.63
N VAL A 104 -10.12 3.45 -22.48
CA VAL A 104 -9.64 2.05 -22.35
C VAL A 104 -10.76 1.06 -22.01
N GLY A 105 -12.01 1.53 -21.88
CA GLY A 105 -13.19 0.67 -21.79
C GLY A 105 -13.72 0.42 -20.38
N PHE A 106 -13.35 1.21 -19.36
CA PHE A 106 -14.08 1.20 -18.09
C PHE A 106 -15.46 1.85 -18.26
N THR A 107 -16.45 1.33 -17.53
CA THR A 107 -17.87 1.65 -17.74
C THR A 107 -18.56 2.19 -16.49
N GLY A 108 -18.16 1.72 -15.30
CA GLY A 108 -18.65 2.22 -14.01
C GLY A 108 -17.71 3.26 -13.41
N PHE A 109 -18.26 4.38 -12.94
CA PHE A 109 -17.50 5.50 -12.37
C PHE A 109 -18.09 5.99 -11.05
N GLY A 110 -17.30 5.99 -9.99
CA GLY A 110 -17.68 6.56 -8.69
C GLY A 110 -16.76 7.72 -8.31
N PHE A 111 -17.31 8.86 -7.94
CA PHE A 111 -16.54 10.07 -7.64
C PHE A 111 -16.53 10.37 -6.14
N TYR A 112 -15.33 10.36 -5.54
CA TYR A 112 -15.12 10.53 -4.10
C TYR A 112 -14.13 11.66 -3.79
N PRO A 113 -14.48 12.94 -4.05
CA PRO A 113 -13.57 14.06 -3.91
C PRO A 113 -13.07 14.27 -2.48
N ARG A 114 -13.90 13.97 -1.47
CA ARG A 114 -13.51 14.07 -0.05
C ARG A 114 -12.43 13.07 0.33
N GLN A 115 -12.46 11.89 -0.26
CA GLN A 115 -11.46 10.83 -0.05
C GLN A 115 -10.35 10.86 -1.12
N ASN A 116 -10.45 11.79 -2.08
CA ASN A 116 -9.52 12.01 -3.17
C ASN A 116 -9.20 10.77 -4.00
N PHE A 117 -10.22 9.99 -4.36
CA PHE A 117 -10.09 8.86 -5.30
C PHE A 117 -11.27 8.78 -6.25
N MET A 118 -11.05 8.17 -7.41
CA MET A 118 -12.09 7.80 -8.36
C MET A 118 -12.18 6.27 -8.42
N HIS A 119 -13.39 5.76 -8.30
CA HIS A 119 -13.70 4.35 -8.52
C HIS A 119 -13.94 4.12 -10.00
N ILE A 120 -13.31 3.10 -10.58
CA ILE A 120 -13.53 2.64 -11.95
C ILE A 120 -13.81 1.13 -11.96
N ASP A 121 -14.77 0.69 -12.76
CA ASP A 121 -15.11 -0.74 -12.85
C ASP A 121 -15.66 -1.17 -14.22
N MET A 122 -15.76 -2.48 -14.39
CA MET A 122 -16.18 -3.18 -15.61
C MET A 122 -17.67 -3.56 -15.65
N GLY A 123 -18.46 -3.13 -14.67
CA GLY A 123 -19.87 -3.46 -14.55
C GLY A 123 -20.75 -2.73 -15.58
N ARG A 124 -22.07 -2.70 -15.35
CA ARG A 124 -22.97 -1.90 -16.20
C ARG A 124 -22.56 -0.44 -16.17
N ALA A 125 -22.62 0.21 -17.33
CA ALA A 125 -22.38 1.63 -17.49
C ALA A 125 -23.22 2.45 -16.50
N ARG A 126 -22.55 3.17 -15.61
CA ARG A 126 -23.19 3.97 -14.55
C ARG A 126 -22.19 4.95 -13.96
N GLN A 127 -22.71 6.00 -13.34
CA GLN A 127 -21.92 6.98 -12.61
C GLN A 127 -22.61 7.39 -11.31
N TRP A 128 -21.84 7.62 -10.24
CA TRP A 128 -22.37 8.02 -8.92
C TRP A 128 -21.34 8.84 -8.12
N GLY A 129 -21.80 9.49 -7.04
CA GLY A 129 -20.97 10.37 -6.22
C GLY A 129 -20.99 11.81 -6.68
N ASP A 130 -20.13 12.63 -6.07
CA ASP A 130 -20.05 14.07 -6.33
C ASP A 130 -18.90 14.38 -7.30
N PRO A 131 -19.07 15.28 -8.27
CA PRO A 131 -17.99 15.66 -9.17
C PRO A 131 -16.80 16.24 -8.40
N PHE A 132 -15.60 16.03 -8.93
CA PHE A 132 -14.42 16.67 -8.37
C PHE A 132 -14.52 18.19 -8.55
N PRO A 133 -14.14 18.99 -7.52
CA PRO A 133 -14.11 20.43 -7.68
C PRO A 133 -13.07 20.79 -8.76
N PRO A 134 -13.33 21.82 -9.58
CA PRO A 134 -12.37 22.27 -10.59
C PRO A 134 -11.00 22.53 -9.96
N ARG A 135 -9.99 21.77 -10.37
CA ARG A 135 -8.63 22.00 -9.91
C ARG A 135 -8.05 23.15 -10.71
N ALA A 136 -7.71 24.26 -10.06
CA ALA A 136 -7.07 25.37 -10.73
C ALA A 136 -5.80 24.88 -11.42
N THR A 137 -5.78 24.90 -12.75
CA THR A 137 -4.58 24.62 -13.54
C THR A 137 -3.56 25.70 -13.19
N ARG A 138 -2.58 25.36 -12.36
CA ARG A 138 -1.49 26.29 -12.04
C ARG A 138 -0.72 26.51 -13.35
N SER A 139 -1.02 27.61 -14.05
CA SER A 139 -0.25 28.14 -15.18
C SER A 139 -0.26 27.30 -16.47
N GLY A 140 -1.42 26.85 -16.98
CA GLY A 140 -1.54 26.29 -18.35
C GLY A 140 -0.68 25.05 -18.65
N ARG A 141 0.00 24.55 -17.62
CA ARG A 141 0.76 23.32 -17.57
C ARG A 141 -0.19 22.40 -16.82
N THR A 142 -0.75 21.41 -17.50
CA THR A 142 -1.25 20.20 -16.83
C THR A 142 -0.26 19.91 -15.72
N THR A 143 -0.70 19.71 -14.47
CA THR A 143 0.19 19.26 -13.40
C THR A 143 0.75 17.92 -13.86
N ARG A 144 1.85 17.97 -14.62
CA ARG A 144 2.50 16.80 -15.20
C ARG A 144 3.25 16.23 -14.02
N PHE A 145 2.56 15.36 -13.30
CA PHE A 145 3.19 14.46 -12.36
C PHE A 145 4.38 13.83 -13.08
N ALA A 146 5.53 13.77 -12.41
CA ALA A 146 6.75 13.29 -13.04
C ALA A 146 6.50 11.90 -13.64
N GLU A 147 7.00 11.69 -14.85
CA GLU A 147 6.96 10.36 -15.49
C GLU A 147 7.67 9.36 -14.58
N GLU A 148 7.09 8.17 -14.44
CA GLU A 148 7.72 7.12 -13.62
C GLU A 148 9.01 6.67 -14.31
N PRO A 149 10.16 6.64 -13.60
CA PRO A 149 11.36 6.02 -14.15
C PRO A 149 11.09 4.52 -14.39
N PRO A 150 11.72 3.90 -15.40
CA PRO A 150 11.52 2.49 -15.69
C PRO A 150 11.80 1.63 -14.45
N ARG A 151 10.85 0.76 -14.06
CA ARG A 151 11.03 -0.17 -12.95
C ARG A 151 12.17 -1.13 -13.29
N LEU A 152 13.32 -0.99 -12.63
CA LEU A 152 14.37 -2.00 -12.63
C LEU A 152 13.78 -3.27 -12.00
N ARG A 153 13.69 -4.34 -12.78
CA ARG A 153 13.36 -5.67 -12.26
C ARG A 153 14.44 -6.03 -11.25
N ASN A 154 14.08 -6.03 -9.96
CA ASN A 154 14.96 -6.55 -8.93
C ASN A 154 15.00 -8.07 -9.07
N SER A 155 15.90 -8.58 -9.90
CA SER A 155 16.39 -9.94 -9.73
C SER A 155 17.22 -9.92 -8.44
N LEU A 156 16.77 -10.61 -7.40
CA LEU A 156 17.47 -10.70 -6.12
C LEU A 156 18.87 -11.37 -6.23
N ASN A 157 19.26 -11.76 -7.45
CA ASN A 157 20.51 -12.45 -7.76
C ASN A 157 21.59 -11.50 -8.33
N GLU A 158 21.25 -10.29 -8.79
CA GLU A 158 22.21 -9.34 -9.39
C GLU A 158 22.72 -8.27 -8.42
N SER A 159 22.09 -8.11 -7.25
CA SER A 159 22.52 -7.15 -6.22
C SER A 159 23.84 -7.49 -5.52
N ARG A 160 24.57 -8.52 -5.95
CA ARG A 160 25.89 -8.89 -5.41
C ARG A 160 27.06 -8.36 -6.25
N THR A 161 26.79 -7.64 -7.34
CA THR A 161 27.82 -7.17 -8.27
C THR A 161 27.78 -5.64 -8.45
N MET A 162 28.73 -4.97 -7.77
CA MET A 162 29.17 -3.55 -7.88
C MET A 162 28.31 -2.50 -7.16
N LYS A 163 28.85 -1.71 -6.21
CA LYS A 163 30.11 -0.94 -6.27
C LYS A 163 30.96 -1.09 -5.01
N GLY A 164 32.08 -1.79 -5.15
CA GLY A 164 33.28 -1.55 -4.35
C GLY A 164 33.94 -0.27 -4.84
N GLY A 165 33.97 0.73 -3.98
CA GLY A 165 34.80 1.93 -4.05
C GLY A 165 35.30 2.21 -2.63
N GLY A 166 36.05 1.26 -2.08
CA GLY A 166 36.56 1.28 -0.71
C GLY A 166 36.94 -0.13 -0.25
N ALA A 167 38.24 -0.43 -0.26
CA ALA A 167 38.91 -1.65 0.22
C ALA A 167 38.60 -2.99 -0.50
N ALA A 168 39.49 -3.38 -1.42
CA ALA A 168 39.67 -4.76 -1.89
C ALA A 168 40.07 -5.67 -0.71
N GLY A 169 39.66 -6.92 -0.54
CA GLY A 169 39.10 -7.91 -1.45
C GLY A 169 40.07 -9.09 -1.58
N VAL A 170 39.88 -10.18 -0.81
CA VAL A 170 40.30 -11.54 -1.19
C VAL A 170 39.34 -12.54 -0.55
N ALA A 171 38.57 -13.23 -1.39
CA ALA A 171 37.97 -14.49 -1.05
C ALA A 171 39.05 -15.58 -1.12
N THR A 172 39.45 -16.13 0.02
CA THR A 172 39.90 -17.51 0.11
C THR A 172 38.94 -18.23 1.03
N PHE A 173 37.94 -18.87 0.42
CA PHE A 173 37.15 -19.89 1.10
C PHE A 173 38.07 -21.04 1.52
N ARG A 174 38.51 -21.04 2.79
CA ARG A 174 38.83 -22.25 3.57
C ARG A 174 39.09 -21.89 5.03
N ALA A 175 38.39 -22.59 5.93
CA ALA A 175 38.63 -22.75 7.36
C ALA A 175 38.43 -21.57 8.35
N ALA A 176 38.32 -20.30 7.95
CA ALA A 176 38.24 -19.16 8.89
C ALA A 176 36.82 -18.58 9.12
N GLY A 177 35.75 -19.35 8.90
CA GLY A 177 34.37 -18.84 8.91
C GLY A 177 33.70 -18.70 10.29
N VAL A 178 34.31 -19.22 11.37
CA VAL A 178 33.69 -19.24 12.70
C VAL A 178 34.07 -18.01 13.53
N GLU A 179 35.28 -17.47 13.38
CA GLU A 179 35.74 -16.32 14.16
C GLU A 179 35.07 -15.00 13.73
N VAL A 180 34.91 -14.77 12.42
CA VAL A 180 34.29 -13.52 11.90
C VAL A 180 32.82 -13.37 12.32
N VAL A 181 32.11 -14.48 12.50
CA VAL A 181 30.72 -14.47 13.00
C VAL A 181 30.68 -14.21 14.51
N GLN A 182 31.70 -14.65 15.27
CA GLN A 182 31.77 -14.41 16.71
C GLN A 182 32.18 -12.98 17.04
N ASP A 183 33.13 -12.39 16.30
CA ASP A 183 33.55 -11.00 16.52
C ASP A 183 32.42 -10.00 16.20
N ALA A 184 31.70 -10.21 15.08
CA ALA A 184 30.56 -9.35 14.74
C ALA A 184 29.42 -9.44 15.77
N LEU A 185 29.24 -10.60 16.41
CA LEU A 185 28.25 -10.82 17.46
C LEU A 185 28.71 -10.25 18.81
N ALA A 186 30.00 -10.33 19.13
CA ALA A 186 30.59 -9.75 20.34
C ALA A 186 30.60 -8.21 20.31
N ASP A 187 30.83 -7.61 19.14
CA ASP A 187 30.80 -6.16 18.94
C ASP A 187 29.37 -5.59 19.06
N THR A 188 28.36 -6.33 18.60
CA THR A 188 26.95 -5.92 18.80
C THR A 188 26.49 -6.14 20.23
N GLN A 189 26.93 -7.22 20.89
CA GLN A 189 26.56 -7.50 22.27
C GLN A 189 27.19 -6.51 23.28
N SER A 190 28.46 -6.13 23.08
CA SER A 190 29.16 -5.14 23.91
C SER A 190 28.57 -3.72 23.79
N ALA A 191 28.03 -3.36 22.62
CA ALA A 191 27.34 -2.09 22.41
C ALA A 191 25.99 -1.99 23.13
N ILE A 192 25.30 -3.11 23.34
CA ILE A 192 23.96 -3.17 23.96
C ILE A 192 24.04 -3.34 25.48
N GLN A 193 25.05 -4.03 25.99
CA GLN A 193 25.21 -4.36 27.41
C GLN A 193 25.10 -3.16 28.39
N PRO A 194 25.68 -1.97 28.13
CA PRO A 194 25.57 -0.83 29.05
C PRO A 194 24.18 -0.17 29.04
N LEU A 195 23.33 -0.45 28.04
CA LEU A 195 21.98 0.12 27.93
C LEU A 195 20.92 -0.67 28.69
N ILE A 196 21.19 -1.95 28.99
CA ILE A 196 20.28 -2.86 29.69
C ILE A 196 19.71 -2.28 31.00
N PRO A 197 20.50 -1.66 31.91
CA PRO A 197 19.94 -1.09 33.15
C PRO A 197 19.02 0.11 32.91
N TYR A 198 19.15 0.81 31.77
CA TYR A 198 18.27 1.92 31.41
C TYR A 198 16.95 1.46 30.78
N LEU A 199 16.92 0.29 30.14
CA LEU A 199 15.68 -0.27 29.60
C LEU A 199 14.69 -0.59 30.73
N ASP A 200 15.20 -1.02 31.88
CA ASP A 200 14.36 -1.38 33.01
C ASP A 200 13.79 -0.15 33.73
N THR A 201 14.58 0.92 33.85
CA THR A 201 14.07 2.21 34.36
C THR A 201 13.06 2.83 33.40
N LEU A 202 13.29 2.76 32.08
CA LEU A 202 12.34 3.22 31.06
C LEU A 202 11.00 2.49 31.16
N ARG A 203 11.04 1.17 31.35
CA ARG A 203 9.85 0.32 31.55
C ARG A 203 9.01 0.78 32.75
N TRP A 204 9.64 1.02 33.90
CA TRP A 204 8.94 1.50 35.09
C TRP A 204 8.40 2.93 34.94
N VAL A 205 9.11 3.82 34.24
CA VAL A 205 8.64 5.18 33.93
C VAL A 205 7.36 5.14 33.09
N PHE A 206 7.30 4.29 32.06
CA PHE A 206 6.10 4.14 31.23
C PHE A 206 4.91 3.57 32.03
N ILE A 207 5.15 2.58 32.89
CA ILE A 207 4.11 2.02 33.77
C ILE A 207 3.57 3.10 34.72
N ALA A 208 4.45 3.88 35.35
CA ALA A 208 4.04 4.95 36.26
C ALA A 208 3.23 6.04 35.53
N ALA A 209 3.66 6.45 34.33
CA ALA A 209 2.93 7.43 33.52
C ALA A 209 1.52 6.93 33.13
N ALA A 210 1.40 5.66 32.76
CA ALA A 210 0.11 5.05 32.43
C ALA A 210 -0.84 5.02 33.65
N LEU A 211 -0.33 4.65 34.84
CA LEU A 211 -1.12 4.60 36.07
C LEU A 211 -1.59 6.00 36.52
N ILE A 212 -0.76 7.03 36.36
CA ILE A 212 -1.15 8.42 36.63
C ILE A 212 -2.29 8.85 35.70
N GLY A 213 -2.19 8.54 34.40
CA GLY A 213 -3.25 8.84 33.44
C GLY A 213 -4.60 8.17 33.78
N ILE A 214 -4.56 6.90 34.18
CA ILE A 214 -5.74 6.15 34.64
C ILE A 214 -6.31 6.77 35.93
N GLY A 215 -5.46 7.17 36.87
CA GLY A 215 -5.88 7.82 38.11
C GLY A 215 -6.59 9.16 37.85
N ILE A 216 -6.06 9.98 36.94
CA ILE A 216 -6.67 11.27 36.55
C ILE A 216 -8.05 11.05 35.93
N THR A 217 -8.20 10.04 35.06
CA THR A 217 -9.49 9.76 34.41
C THR A 217 -10.54 9.24 35.40
N ILE A 218 -10.14 8.37 36.35
CA ILE A 218 -11.03 7.91 37.43
C ILE A 218 -11.44 9.09 38.32
N TYR A 219 -10.48 9.95 38.70
CA TYR A 219 -10.73 11.12 39.53
C TYR A 219 -11.68 12.12 38.85
N ALA A 220 -11.44 12.45 37.58
CA ALA A 220 -12.29 13.35 36.81
C ALA A 220 -13.73 12.81 36.75
N ARG A 221 -13.90 11.51 36.49
CA ARG A 221 -15.20 10.86 36.45
C ARG A 221 -15.91 10.85 37.80
N TRP A 222 -15.17 10.68 38.90
CA TRP A 222 -15.72 10.73 40.24
C TRP A 222 -16.09 12.17 40.67
N ASP A 223 -15.30 13.16 40.28
CA ASP A 223 -15.57 14.58 40.53
C ASP A 223 -16.82 15.06 39.78
N ASP A 224 -16.99 14.67 38.51
CA ASP A 224 -18.20 14.95 37.73
C ASP A 224 -19.45 14.31 38.33
N TRP A 225 -19.33 13.07 38.82
CA TRP A 225 -20.39 12.40 39.56
C TRP A 225 -20.77 13.13 40.85
N ARG A 226 -19.79 13.58 41.65
CA ARG A 226 -20.04 14.36 42.88
C ARG A 226 -20.68 15.72 42.60
N LYS A 227 -20.35 16.35 41.48
CA LYS A 227 -20.87 17.68 41.09
C LYS A 227 -22.22 17.63 40.36
N GLY A 228 -22.79 16.44 40.16
CA GLY A 228 -24.10 16.28 39.51
C GLY A 228 -24.13 16.68 38.03
N ARG A 229 -22.95 16.78 37.39
CA ARG A 229 -22.83 17.12 35.96
C ARG A 229 -22.88 15.81 35.19
N ARG A 230 -24.05 15.49 34.62
CA ARG A 230 -24.19 14.44 33.60
C ARG A 230 -24.16 15.07 32.22
#